data_AF-A0A9D7CBP8-F1
#
_entry.id   AF-A0A9D7CBP8-F1
#
_cell.length_a   1.000
_cell.length_b   1.000
_cell.length_c   1.000
_cell.angle_alpha   90.00
_cell.angle_beta   90.00
_cell.angle_gamma   90.00
#
_symmetry.space_group_name_H-M   'P 1'
#
loop_
_entity.id
_entity.type
_entity.pdbx_description
1 polymer ?
#
loop_
_entity_poly.entity_id
_entity_poly.type
_entity_poly.pdbx_seq_one_letter_code
_entity_poly.pdbx_strand_id
1 'polypeptide(L)'
;MDGRVFAQAPQPGGLIPQSGSTVALDVYRYVPAQMVAVPDVVGQPLLLAVRRLQGVRLRPQYPRQGLASVASATVSAQDPSPGTRVAPGTPVTLTVEVSTRVPWIVLQDVATATQLLARRGLVLDPRGSEYSDTVPTGRITRQHPDSGSLARAGDGVQAWTSRGVHPRSPEHTMPRLVGLTLDEAVRVSTLSFLTLNHVDTIIDRAGVGRIVTQRPAEGAVVHSSDQIDVQLTVPPAPTRVPWVVGLRLSEAEQVMKESGFGTRTRLIPGDGARGGQVIAQSVDSGLTRPLGTAITLTATDTFAQPVAQARLMPGVVGMPRAAAMDSLGILSPRLTIVEVETPRLDEDDRVVAQSPPSGTVILPELDVVLRVGRYVEPPPSLEPPPPFDPQAIDLAIVPSLVGRPMAEVREMLGAARLTLGDVSAADVAADSVVASQEPPAATLVAPGAAVSLTLQPRDASTDVPDTGGGGGGGVVGRFPWWVLLGAGLALGALLLLVGRRVTRPHVESRPADREAEHTEVPRTTVTLRPSTLAPPQVDFPGDRSVVASEITLVSPPPEVAIDFPDVLIAREEVHDELGQ
;
A
#
# COMPACT_ATOMS: atom_id res chain seq x y z
N MET A 1 -40.14 -21.64 -51.89
CA MET A 1 -39.89 -21.75 -53.34
C MET A 1 -38.56 -22.45 -53.64
N ASP A 2 -38.03 -23.25 -52.70
CA ASP A 2 -36.75 -23.93 -52.89
C ASP A 2 -36.83 -24.98 -54.02
N GLY A 3 -35.82 -25.03 -54.88
CA GLY A 3 -35.79 -25.92 -56.04
C GLY A 3 -36.74 -25.53 -57.20
N ARG A 4 -37.42 -24.37 -57.11
CA ARG A 4 -38.26 -23.88 -58.22
C ARG A 4 -37.38 -23.24 -59.28
N VAL A 5 -37.43 -23.79 -60.50
CA VAL A 5 -36.77 -23.23 -61.69
C VAL A 5 -37.42 -21.90 -62.02
N PHE A 6 -36.62 -20.84 -62.18
CA PHE A 6 -37.10 -19.53 -62.61
C PHE A 6 -36.50 -19.08 -63.95
N ALA A 7 -35.39 -19.71 -64.37
CA ALA A 7 -34.88 -19.59 -65.73
C ALA A 7 -34.27 -20.92 -66.19
N GLN A 8 -34.22 -21.10 -67.51
CA GLN A 8 -33.57 -22.24 -68.14
C GLN A 8 -32.91 -21.82 -69.46
N ALA A 9 -31.82 -22.50 -69.83
CA ALA A 9 -31.12 -22.30 -71.09
C ALA A 9 -30.84 -23.65 -71.77
N PRO A 10 -31.30 -23.85 -73.03
CA PRO A 10 -32.09 -22.93 -73.86
C PRO A 10 -33.51 -22.67 -73.33
N GLN A 11 -34.11 -21.56 -73.77
CA GLN A 11 -35.49 -21.20 -73.41
C GLN A 11 -36.48 -22.30 -73.87
N PRO A 12 -37.65 -22.43 -73.21
CA PRO A 12 -38.67 -23.39 -73.62
C PRO A 12 -39.03 -23.25 -75.11
N GLY A 13 -38.95 -24.34 -75.88
CA GLY A 13 -39.18 -24.35 -77.33
C GLY A 13 -37.96 -24.05 -78.20
N GLY A 14 -36.79 -23.77 -77.61
CA GLY A 14 -35.53 -23.63 -78.35
C GLY A 14 -35.02 -24.95 -78.93
N LEU A 15 -34.32 -24.88 -80.06
CA LEU A 15 -33.67 -26.04 -80.68
C LEU A 15 -32.44 -26.46 -79.87
N ILE A 16 -32.32 -27.75 -79.54
CA ILE A 16 -31.11 -28.34 -78.96
C ILE A 16 -30.26 -28.99 -80.07
N PRO A 17 -28.91 -28.86 -80.04
CA PRO A 17 -28.05 -29.29 -81.15
C PRO A 17 -28.13 -30.79 -81.46
N GLN A 18 -28.22 -31.64 -80.44
CA GLN A 18 -28.33 -33.10 -80.56
C GLN A 18 -29.12 -33.68 -79.37
N SER A 19 -29.74 -34.85 -79.56
CA SER A 19 -30.37 -35.58 -78.46
C SER A 19 -29.32 -35.94 -77.39
N GLY A 20 -29.62 -35.66 -76.12
CA GLY A 20 -28.67 -35.79 -75.01
C GLY A 20 -27.95 -34.50 -74.61
N SER A 21 -28.24 -33.36 -75.25
CA SER A 21 -27.72 -32.05 -74.84
C SER A 21 -28.21 -31.65 -73.44
N THR A 22 -27.33 -31.02 -72.64
CA THR A 22 -27.65 -30.54 -71.29
C THR A 22 -28.43 -29.22 -71.31
N VAL A 23 -29.48 -29.12 -70.49
CA VAL A 23 -30.22 -27.87 -70.24
C VAL A 23 -29.77 -27.30 -68.89
N ALA A 24 -29.30 -26.06 -68.88
CA ALA A 24 -28.96 -25.36 -67.64
C ALA A 24 -30.25 -24.81 -67.01
N LEU A 25 -30.41 -25.00 -65.70
CA LEU A 25 -31.57 -24.52 -64.94
C LEU A 25 -31.09 -23.58 -63.83
N ASP A 26 -31.63 -22.37 -63.79
CA ASP A 26 -31.49 -21.48 -62.65
C ASP A 26 -32.66 -21.72 -61.70
N VAL A 27 -32.31 -22.18 -60.50
CA VAL A 27 -33.25 -22.60 -59.47
C VAL A 27 -33.13 -21.69 -58.25
N TYR A 28 -34.27 -21.31 -57.68
CA TYR A 28 -34.30 -20.65 -56.38
C TYR A 28 -33.69 -21.59 -55.33
N ARG A 29 -32.64 -21.12 -54.64
CA ARG A 29 -32.05 -21.81 -53.48
C ARG A 29 -32.52 -21.13 -52.20
N TYR A 30 -33.14 -21.89 -51.31
CA TYR A 30 -33.38 -21.46 -49.94
C TYR A 30 -32.06 -21.45 -49.18
N VAL A 31 -31.69 -20.27 -48.67
CA VAL A 31 -30.59 -20.14 -47.72
C VAL A 31 -31.24 -19.93 -46.35
N PRO A 32 -31.18 -20.91 -45.43
CA PRO A 32 -31.73 -20.72 -44.09
C PRO A 32 -31.05 -19.51 -43.43
N ALA A 33 -31.85 -18.66 -42.77
CA ALA A 33 -31.31 -17.57 -41.98
C ALA A 33 -30.32 -18.16 -40.96
N GLN A 34 -29.06 -17.73 -41.03
CA GLN A 34 -28.05 -18.17 -40.06
C GLN A 34 -28.42 -17.60 -38.70
N MET A 35 -29.10 -18.39 -37.88
CA MET A 35 -29.44 -18.00 -36.51
C MET A 35 -28.29 -18.33 -35.56
N VAL A 36 -28.10 -17.47 -34.59
CA VAL A 36 -27.09 -17.59 -33.55
C VAL A 36 -27.79 -17.79 -32.22
N ALA A 37 -27.30 -18.71 -31.39
CA ALA A 37 -27.80 -18.89 -30.03
C ALA A 37 -27.24 -17.80 -29.11
N VAL A 38 -28.09 -17.17 -28.32
CA VAL A 38 -27.69 -16.17 -27.32
C VAL A 38 -26.90 -16.86 -26.20
N PRO A 39 -25.62 -16.51 -25.97
CA PRO A 39 -24.82 -17.05 -24.87
C PRO A 39 -25.39 -16.68 -23.49
N ASP A 40 -25.14 -17.52 -22.50
CA ASP A 40 -25.36 -17.17 -21.10
C ASP A 40 -24.22 -16.29 -20.59
N VAL A 41 -24.59 -15.07 -20.18
CA VAL A 41 -23.68 -14.08 -19.60
C VAL A 41 -24.12 -13.64 -18.20
N VAL A 42 -25.19 -14.22 -17.63
CA VAL A 42 -25.64 -13.89 -16.27
C VAL A 42 -24.56 -14.32 -15.27
N GLY A 43 -24.29 -13.48 -14.27
CA GLY A 43 -23.25 -13.67 -13.28
C GLY A 43 -21.82 -13.38 -13.77
N GLN A 44 -21.61 -13.12 -15.07
CA GLN A 44 -20.28 -12.78 -15.60
C GLN A 44 -19.95 -11.30 -15.37
N PRO A 45 -18.65 -10.95 -15.25
CA PRO A 45 -18.21 -9.56 -15.32
C PRO A 45 -18.66 -8.91 -16.63
N LEU A 46 -19.15 -7.68 -16.57
CA LEU A 46 -19.74 -6.97 -17.73
C LEU A 46 -18.79 -6.96 -18.94
N LEU A 47 -17.49 -6.73 -18.71
CA LEU A 47 -16.49 -6.74 -19.78
C LEU A 47 -16.36 -8.09 -20.49
N LEU A 48 -16.49 -9.20 -19.75
CA LEU A 48 -16.47 -10.55 -20.32
C LEU A 48 -17.76 -10.84 -21.09
N ALA A 49 -18.91 -10.47 -20.51
CA ALA A 49 -20.22 -10.60 -21.13
C ALA A 49 -20.29 -9.89 -22.49
N VAL A 50 -19.82 -8.63 -22.54
CA VAL A 50 -19.77 -7.83 -23.78
C VAL A 50 -18.92 -8.52 -24.85
N ARG A 51 -17.71 -8.99 -24.50
CA ARG A 51 -16.84 -9.72 -25.43
C ARG A 51 -17.49 -11.00 -25.94
N ARG A 52 -18.15 -11.75 -25.06
CA ARG A 52 -18.83 -13.02 -25.41
C ARG A 52 -19.98 -12.79 -26.39
N LEU A 53 -20.79 -11.76 -26.18
CA LEU A 53 -21.91 -11.40 -27.05
C LEU A 53 -21.42 -10.88 -28.42
N GLN A 54 -20.40 -10.02 -28.43
CA GLN A 54 -19.81 -9.52 -29.68
C GLN A 54 -19.15 -10.64 -30.51
N GLY A 55 -18.52 -11.63 -29.86
CA GLY A 55 -17.90 -12.77 -30.52
C GLY A 55 -18.87 -13.62 -31.33
N VAL A 56 -20.15 -13.63 -30.95
CA VAL A 56 -21.24 -14.31 -31.68
C VAL A 56 -22.05 -13.33 -32.54
N ARG A 57 -21.53 -12.13 -32.80
CA ARG A 57 -22.15 -11.07 -33.61
C ARG A 57 -23.47 -10.53 -33.03
N LEU A 58 -23.68 -10.58 -31.73
CA LEU A 58 -24.82 -9.94 -31.05
C LEU A 58 -24.44 -8.53 -30.55
N ARG A 59 -25.42 -7.65 -30.35
CA ARG A 59 -25.19 -6.26 -29.93
C ARG A 59 -25.54 -6.06 -28.45
N PRO A 60 -24.58 -6.07 -27.51
CA PRO A 60 -24.87 -5.81 -26.10
C PRO A 60 -25.35 -4.38 -25.87
N GLN A 61 -26.40 -4.23 -25.06
CA GLN A 61 -26.93 -2.96 -24.58
C GLN A 61 -27.01 -3.00 -23.06
N TYR A 62 -26.54 -1.95 -22.39
CA TYR A 62 -26.56 -1.83 -20.93
C TYR A 62 -26.59 -0.36 -20.54
N PRO A 63 -27.15 0.00 -19.37
CA PRO A 63 -27.15 1.38 -18.90
C PRO A 63 -25.71 1.84 -18.69
N ARG A 64 -25.28 2.87 -19.43
CA ARG A 64 -23.95 3.49 -19.25
C ARG A 64 -23.93 4.53 -18.14
N GLN A 65 -25.08 5.14 -17.87
CA GLN A 65 -25.24 6.17 -16.85
C GLN A 65 -25.42 5.51 -15.47
N GLY A 66 -24.78 6.07 -14.43
CA GLY A 66 -24.88 5.57 -13.05
C GLY A 66 -23.94 4.41 -12.68
N LEU A 67 -23.15 3.89 -13.64
CA LEU A 67 -22.11 2.92 -13.34
C LEU A 67 -20.90 3.60 -12.68
N ALA A 68 -20.76 3.45 -11.36
CA ALA A 68 -19.58 3.95 -10.63
C ALA A 68 -18.27 3.32 -11.13
N SER A 69 -18.32 2.05 -11.58
CA SER A 69 -17.19 1.35 -12.20
C SER A 69 -17.67 0.22 -13.10
N VAL A 70 -17.29 0.24 -14.37
CA VAL A 70 -17.53 -0.85 -15.33
C VAL A 70 -16.76 -2.12 -14.95
N ALA A 71 -15.60 -1.96 -14.28
CA ALA A 71 -14.76 -3.08 -13.86
C ALA A 71 -15.39 -3.91 -12.73
N SER A 72 -16.22 -3.27 -11.89
CA SER A 72 -16.91 -3.91 -10.76
C SER A 72 -18.35 -4.31 -11.07
N ALA A 73 -18.78 -4.13 -12.33
CA ALA A 73 -20.13 -4.44 -12.76
C ALA A 73 -20.26 -5.91 -13.17
N THR A 74 -21.28 -6.58 -12.66
CA THR A 74 -21.67 -7.94 -13.03
C THR A 74 -23.05 -7.92 -13.69
N VAL A 75 -23.28 -8.86 -14.61
CA VAL A 75 -24.59 -8.99 -15.26
C VAL A 75 -25.55 -9.71 -14.32
N SER A 76 -26.63 -9.05 -13.91
CA SER A 76 -27.67 -9.64 -13.07
C SER A 76 -28.79 -10.27 -13.89
N ALA A 77 -29.08 -9.74 -15.09
CA ALA A 77 -30.05 -10.31 -16.02
C ALA A 77 -29.70 -9.99 -17.48
N GLN A 78 -30.21 -10.80 -18.39
CA GLN A 78 -30.10 -10.58 -19.83
C GLN A 78 -31.43 -10.82 -20.54
N ASP A 79 -31.66 -10.13 -21.65
CA ASP A 79 -32.78 -10.34 -22.56
C ASP A 79 -32.29 -10.14 -24.02
N PRO A 80 -32.47 -11.11 -24.94
CA PRO A 80 -33.15 -12.41 -24.79
C PRO A 80 -32.48 -13.40 -23.85
N SER A 81 -33.27 -14.33 -23.31
CA SER A 81 -32.80 -15.41 -22.42
C SER A 81 -31.72 -16.28 -23.07
N PRO A 82 -30.80 -16.85 -22.27
CA PRO A 82 -29.78 -17.77 -22.77
C PRO A 82 -30.34 -18.90 -23.64
N GLY A 83 -29.65 -19.25 -24.72
CA GLY A 83 -30.03 -20.30 -25.67
C GLY A 83 -31.04 -19.90 -26.75
N THR A 84 -31.67 -18.73 -26.62
CA THR A 84 -32.61 -18.20 -27.64
C THR A 84 -31.90 -18.07 -28.98
N ARG A 85 -32.51 -18.53 -30.08
CA ARG A 85 -31.95 -18.37 -31.42
C ARG A 85 -32.42 -17.06 -32.04
N VAL A 86 -31.48 -16.19 -32.40
CA VAL A 86 -31.75 -14.87 -32.97
C VAL A 86 -30.90 -14.61 -34.21
N ALA A 87 -31.25 -13.60 -34.99
CA ALA A 87 -30.43 -13.19 -36.12
C ALA A 87 -29.13 -12.51 -35.63
N PRO A 88 -28.01 -12.62 -36.38
CA PRO A 88 -26.84 -11.81 -36.14
C PRO A 88 -27.19 -10.32 -36.09
N GLY A 89 -26.62 -9.60 -35.14
CA GLY A 89 -26.88 -8.17 -34.92
C GLY A 89 -28.05 -7.86 -33.99
N THR A 90 -28.83 -8.87 -33.55
CA THR A 90 -29.90 -8.66 -32.56
C THR A 90 -29.33 -8.04 -31.27
N PRO A 91 -30.00 -7.01 -30.72
CA PRO A 91 -29.61 -6.42 -29.45
C PRO A 91 -29.89 -7.36 -28.27
N VAL A 92 -28.98 -7.39 -27.31
CA VAL A 92 -29.11 -8.11 -26.05
C VAL A 92 -29.01 -7.10 -24.92
N THR A 93 -30.12 -6.84 -24.24
CA THR A 93 -30.20 -5.92 -23.10
C THR A 93 -29.67 -6.62 -21.85
N LEU A 94 -28.73 -5.98 -21.15
CA LEU A 94 -28.14 -6.46 -19.92
C LEU A 94 -28.52 -5.54 -18.76
N THR A 95 -29.07 -6.14 -17.72
CA THR A 95 -29.18 -5.51 -16.40
C THR A 95 -27.89 -5.76 -15.65
N VAL A 96 -27.32 -4.71 -15.08
CA VAL A 96 -26.01 -4.74 -14.43
C VAL A 96 -26.13 -4.32 -12.97
N GLU A 97 -25.38 -4.98 -12.13
CA GLU A 97 -25.27 -4.69 -10.71
C GLU A 97 -23.84 -4.27 -10.39
N VAL A 98 -23.69 -3.21 -9.60
CA VAL A 98 -22.37 -2.75 -9.14
C VAL A 98 -22.22 -3.15 -7.69
N SER A 99 -21.20 -3.96 -7.42
CA SER A 99 -20.77 -4.28 -6.07
C SER A 99 -19.46 -3.57 -5.75
N THR A 100 -19.28 -3.24 -4.49
CA THR A 100 -18.06 -2.67 -3.94
C THR A 100 -17.66 -3.43 -2.69
N ARG A 101 -16.39 -3.32 -2.31
CA ARG A 101 -15.96 -3.78 -0.98
C ARG A 101 -16.36 -2.75 0.07
N VAL A 102 -16.93 -3.25 1.16
CA VAL A 102 -17.23 -2.46 2.35
C VAL A 102 -15.91 -1.97 2.96
N PRO A 103 -15.72 -0.67 3.18
CA PRO A 103 -14.53 -0.14 3.84
C PRO A 103 -14.55 -0.44 5.34
N TRP A 104 -13.37 -0.38 5.96
CA TRP A 104 -13.24 -0.38 7.42
C TRP A 104 -13.63 0.99 7.97
N ILE A 105 -14.66 1.03 8.83
CA ILE A 105 -15.17 2.26 9.46
C ILE A 105 -15.09 2.22 10.99
N VAL A 106 -14.65 1.11 11.58
CA VAL A 106 -14.45 0.99 13.03
C VAL A 106 -13.35 1.96 13.49
N LEU A 107 -13.52 2.52 14.69
CA LEU A 107 -12.73 3.62 15.27
C LEU A 107 -12.86 4.97 14.56
N GLN A 108 -13.60 5.07 13.45
CA GLN A 108 -13.88 6.35 12.82
C GLN A 108 -15.03 7.06 13.53
N ASP A 109 -15.08 8.39 13.45
CA ASP A 109 -16.28 9.14 13.80
C ASP A 109 -17.37 8.97 12.73
N VAL A 110 -18.62 9.27 13.11
CA VAL A 110 -19.80 9.09 12.24
C VAL A 110 -19.70 9.90 10.94
N ALA A 111 -19.13 11.11 10.97
CA ALA A 111 -19.03 11.96 9.79
C ALA A 111 -18.01 11.39 8.80
N THR A 112 -16.82 11.02 9.29
CA THR A 112 -15.78 10.37 8.49
C THR A 112 -16.24 9.03 7.92
N ALA A 113 -16.91 8.19 8.73
CA ALA A 113 -17.48 6.93 8.28
C ALA A 113 -18.53 7.12 7.17
N THR A 114 -19.41 8.10 7.33
CA THR A 114 -20.43 8.46 6.32
C THR A 114 -19.76 8.84 4.99
N GLN A 115 -18.73 9.68 5.03
CA GLN A 115 -18.00 10.08 3.83
C GLN A 115 -17.27 8.90 3.17
N LEU A 116 -16.64 8.03 3.95
CA LEU A 116 -15.94 6.84 3.44
C LEU A 116 -16.89 5.88 2.72
N LEU A 117 -18.08 5.64 3.30
CA LEU A 117 -19.11 4.80 2.69
C LEU A 117 -19.69 5.45 1.44
N ALA A 118 -20.03 6.75 1.49
CA ALA A 118 -20.59 7.47 0.35
C ALA A 118 -19.67 7.46 -0.87
N ARG A 119 -18.33 7.56 -0.68
CA ARG A 119 -17.34 7.43 -1.76
C ARG A 119 -17.35 6.07 -2.44
N ARG A 120 -17.84 5.03 -1.76
CA ARG A 120 -18.03 3.68 -2.30
C ARG A 120 -19.46 3.43 -2.79
N GLY A 121 -20.33 4.43 -2.72
CA GLY A 121 -21.75 4.26 -3.02
C GLY A 121 -22.48 3.42 -1.99
N LEU A 122 -21.98 3.33 -0.76
CA LEU A 122 -22.64 2.67 0.37
C LEU A 122 -23.25 3.72 1.31
N VAL A 123 -24.21 3.30 2.14
CA VAL A 123 -24.90 4.18 3.08
C VAL A 123 -24.57 3.76 4.51
N LEU A 124 -24.34 4.71 5.42
CA LEU A 124 -24.21 4.40 6.84
C LEU A 124 -25.59 4.11 7.43
N ASP A 125 -25.74 3.00 8.15
CA ASP A 125 -26.96 2.62 8.87
C ASP A 125 -26.70 2.58 10.40
N PRO A 126 -26.98 3.65 11.15
CA PRO A 126 -26.74 3.68 12.59
C PRO A 126 -27.69 2.75 13.36
N ARG A 127 -27.14 1.83 14.16
CA ARG A 127 -27.93 0.85 14.94
C ARG A 127 -28.04 1.19 16.43
N GLY A 128 -27.49 2.33 16.85
CA GLY A 128 -27.49 2.81 18.23
C GLY A 128 -26.09 2.86 18.82
N SER A 129 -26.02 2.98 20.15
CA SER A 129 -24.77 3.18 20.88
C SER A 129 -24.56 2.14 21.98
N GLU A 130 -23.33 1.67 22.16
CA GLU A 130 -22.93 0.69 23.17
C GLU A 130 -21.74 1.20 24.01
N TYR A 131 -21.57 0.71 25.24
CA TYR A 131 -20.38 1.05 26.04
C TYR A 131 -19.16 0.29 25.53
N SER A 132 -17.99 0.92 25.59
CA SER A 132 -16.73 0.31 25.21
C SER A 132 -15.60 0.89 26.04
N ASP A 133 -14.86 0.00 26.70
CA ASP A 133 -13.68 0.35 27.51
C ASP A 133 -12.40 0.47 26.68
N THR A 134 -12.50 0.38 25.35
CA THR A 134 -11.36 0.50 24.42
C THR A 134 -11.61 1.49 23.28
N VAL A 135 -12.87 1.85 23.01
CA VAL A 135 -13.25 2.76 21.93
C VAL A 135 -13.75 4.09 22.50
N PRO A 136 -13.10 5.22 22.18
CA PRO A 136 -13.54 6.53 22.66
C PRO A 136 -14.98 6.89 22.27
N THR A 137 -15.65 7.67 23.11
CA THR A 137 -17.03 8.14 22.89
C THR A 137 -17.20 8.77 21.51
N GLY A 138 -18.29 8.43 20.83
CA GLY A 138 -18.65 8.97 19.52
C GLY A 138 -18.00 8.29 18.32
N ARG A 139 -17.07 7.34 18.54
CA ARG A 139 -16.48 6.52 17.47
C ARG A 139 -17.23 5.21 17.25
N ILE A 140 -17.12 4.64 16.06
CA ILE A 140 -17.77 3.37 15.73
C ILE A 140 -17.05 2.21 16.42
N THR A 141 -17.78 1.40 17.18
CA THR A 141 -17.25 0.22 17.91
C THR A 141 -17.17 -1.01 17.03
N ARG A 142 -18.17 -1.21 16.16
CA ARG A 142 -18.25 -2.32 15.22
C ARG A 142 -19.15 -1.98 14.05
N GLN A 143 -18.97 -2.72 12.96
CA GLN A 143 -19.73 -2.58 11.73
C GLN A 143 -20.32 -3.92 11.27
N HIS A 144 -21.34 -3.88 10.43
CA HIS A 144 -21.81 -5.03 9.67
C HIS A 144 -22.44 -4.59 8.33
N PRO A 145 -22.11 -5.16 7.18
CA PRO A 145 -21.15 -6.24 6.95
C PRO A 145 -19.69 -5.87 7.30
N ASP A 146 -18.87 -6.89 7.51
CA ASP A 146 -17.45 -6.72 7.84
C ASP A 146 -16.68 -6.05 6.69
N SER A 147 -15.59 -5.38 7.04
CA SER A 147 -14.69 -4.78 6.04
C SER A 147 -14.23 -5.82 5.01
N GLY A 148 -14.15 -5.41 3.75
CA GLY A 148 -13.74 -6.26 2.63
C GLY A 148 -14.85 -7.12 2.04
N SER A 149 -15.97 -7.31 2.74
CA SER A 149 -17.15 -7.99 2.19
C SER A 149 -17.71 -7.25 0.96
N LEU A 150 -18.38 -7.98 0.08
CA LEU A 150 -19.03 -7.40 -1.10
C LEU A 150 -20.43 -6.92 -0.72
N ALA A 151 -20.71 -5.65 -1.00
CA ALA A 151 -22.02 -5.03 -0.86
C ALA A 151 -22.41 -4.32 -2.16
N ARG A 152 -23.71 -4.24 -2.43
CA ARG A 152 -24.24 -3.56 -3.61
C ARG A 152 -24.18 -2.05 -3.40
N ALA A 153 -24.06 -1.31 -4.49
CA ALA A 153 -24.25 0.13 -4.44
C ALA A 153 -25.65 0.46 -3.86
N GLY A 154 -25.69 1.29 -2.82
CA GLY A 154 -26.88 1.66 -2.06
C GLY A 154 -27.09 0.84 -0.78
N ASP A 155 -26.38 -0.26 -0.57
CA ASP A 155 -26.52 -1.07 0.64
C ASP A 155 -26.12 -0.29 1.90
N GLY A 156 -26.85 -0.53 3.00
CA GLY A 156 -26.58 0.02 4.31
C GLY A 156 -25.51 -0.78 5.06
N VAL A 157 -24.50 -0.10 5.60
CA VAL A 157 -23.51 -0.66 6.52
C VAL A 157 -23.91 -0.26 7.94
N GLN A 158 -24.37 -1.25 8.69
CA GLN A 158 -24.76 -1.14 10.09
C GLN A 158 -23.57 -0.72 10.94
N ALA A 159 -23.74 0.27 11.80
CA ALA A 159 -22.70 0.75 12.70
C ALA A 159 -23.24 1.03 14.10
N TRP A 160 -22.45 0.69 15.13
CA TRP A 160 -22.72 1.01 16.53
C TRP A 160 -21.71 2.03 17.01
N THR A 161 -22.14 3.02 17.78
CA THR A 161 -21.29 4.09 18.30
C THR A 161 -20.93 3.87 19.76
N SER A 162 -19.72 4.24 20.15
CA SER A 162 -19.28 4.12 21.54
C SER A 162 -19.91 5.20 22.40
N ARG A 163 -20.40 4.79 23.58
CA ARG A 163 -20.79 5.67 24.69
C ARG A 163 -19.60 6.00 25.61
N GLY A 164 -18.42 5.49 25.30
CA GLY A 164 -17.24 5.50 26.16
C GLY A 164 -17.27 4.36 27.18
N VAL A 165 -16.40 4.49 28.18
CA VAL A 165 -16.25 3.50 29.25
C VAL A 165 -17.56 3.23 29.97
N HIS A 166 -17.78 1.96 30.31
CA HIS A 166 -18.92 1.62 31.13
C HIS A 166 -18.75 2.26 32.53
N PRO A 167 -19.82 2.80 33.16
CA PRO A 167 -19.72 3.43 34.50
C PRO A 167 -19.26 2.52 35.66
N ARG A 168 -18.94 1.26 35.38
CA ARG A 168 -18.46 0.27 36.36
C ARG A 168 -17.10 -0.30 35.96
N SER A 169 -16.47 0.27 34.95
CA SER A 169 -15.15 -0.17 34.49
C SER A 169 -14.10 0.19 35.54
N PRO A 170 -13.06 -0.63 35.70
CA PRO A 170 -12.01 -0.37 36.67
C PRO A 170 -11.29 0.94 36.35
N GLU A 171 -11.09 1.75 37.38
CA GLU A 171 -10.29 2.96 37.32
C GLU A 171 -8.81 2.61 37.49
N HIS A 172 -7.95 3.28 36.71
CA HIS A 172 -6.51 3.17 36.77
C HIS A 172 -5.89 4.53 37.11
N THR A 173 -4.66 4.53 37.60
CA THR A 173 -3.90 5.75 37.86
C THR A 173 -2.90 5.97 36.73
N MET A 174 -2.88 7.18 36.17
CA MET A 174 -1.98 7.56 35.09
C MET A 174 -0.53 7.54 35.58
N PRO A 175 0.34 6.69 34.99
CA PRO A 175 1.74 6.64 35.39
C PRO A 175 2.52 7.87 34.90
N ARG A 176 3.70 8.06 35.46
CA ARG A 176 4.67 9.04 34.97
C ARG A 176 5.40 8.50 33.74
N LEU A 177 5.18 9.15 32.60
CA LEU A 177 5.85 8.89 31.32
C LEU A 177 6.88 9.96 30.96
N VAL A 178 6.76 11.17 31.51
CA VAL A 178 7.71 12.27 31.29
C VAL A 178 9.11 11.87 31.74
N GLY A 179 10.07 12.05 30.82
CA GLY A 179 11.48 11.72 30.98
C GLY A 179 11.86 10.31 30.47
N LEU A 180 10.88 9.46 30.18
CA LEU A 180 11.11 8.13 29.61
C LEU A 180 11.33 8.20 28.09
N THR A 181 11.98 7.16 27.55
CA THR A 181 11.95 6.85 26.12
C THR A 181 10.60 6.26 25.71
N LEU A 182 10.30 6.24 24.41
CA LEU A 182 9.03 5.70 23.91
C LEU A 182 8.84 4.22 24.31
N ASP A 183 9.88 3.39 24.19
CA ASP A 183 9.81 1.96 24.53
C ASP A 183 9.57 1.73 26.03
N GLU A 184 10.20 2.54 26.89
CA GLU A 184 9.97 2.52 28.33
C GLU A 184 8.54 2.96 28.67
N ALA A 185 8.05 4.02 28.02
CA ALA A 185 6.71 4.53 28.24
C ALA A 185 5.64 3.51 27.83
N VAL A 186 5.79 2.86 26.67
CA VAL A 186 4.88 1.78 26.23
C VAL A 186 4.82 0.66 27.26
N ARG A 187 5.97 0.22 27.77
CA ARG A 187 6.04 -0.82 28.80
C ARG A 187 5.35 -0.39 30.10
N VAL A 188 5.61 0.82 30.58
CA VAL A 188 5.00 1.36 31.80
C VAL A 188 3.49 1.49 31.64
N SER A 189 3.00 2.05 30.53
CA SER A 189 1.56 2.15 30.24
C SER A 189 0.89 0.79 30.17
N THR A 190 1.51 -0.19 29.52
CA THR A 190 0.96 -1.55 29.39
C THR A 190 0.80 -2.23 30.76
N LEU A 191 1.80 -2.09 31.65
CA LEU A 191 1.72 -2.62 33.02
C LEU A 191 0.63 -1.94 33.86
N SER A 192 0.25 -0.71 33.51
CA SER A 192 -0.87 0.03 34.11
C SER A 192 -2.21 -0.23 33.43
N PHE A 193 -2.31 -1.21 32.50
CA PHE A 193 -3.50 -1.53 31.71
C PHE A 193 -3.97 -0.38 30.80
N LEU A 194 -3.03 0.46 30.36
CA LEU A 194 -3.26 1.60 29.48
C LEU A 194 -2.54 1.42 28.14
N THR A 195 -3.13 1.95 27.07
CA THR A 195 -2.52 1.91 25.74
C THR A 195 -2.12 3.32 25.30
N LEU A 196 -0.88 3.47 24.86
CA LEU A 196 -0.38 4.75 24.34
C LEU A 196 -0.77 4.87 22.87
N ASN A 197 -1.74 5.74 22.59
CA ASN A 197 -2.43 5.79 21.30
C ASN A 197 -2.01 6.98 20.42
N HIS A 198 -1.30 7.96 20.97
CA HIS A 198 -0.90 9.16 20.25
C HIS A 198 0.47 9.68 20.71
N VAL A 199 1.41 9.79 19.77
CA VAL A 199 2.77 10.28 19.98
C VAL A 199 3.00 11.42 19.00
N ASP A 200 3.05 12.64 19.53
CA ASP A 200 3.50 13.81 18.79
C ASP A 200 5.02 13.94 18.91
N THR A 201 5.64 14.60 17.94
CA THR A 201 7.09 14.87 17.98
C THR A 201 7.35 16.37 18.03
N ILE A 202 8.32 16.75 18.87
CA ILE A 202 8.86 18.11 18.95
C ILE A 202 10.30 18.05 18.47
N ILE A 203 10.64 18.89 17.49
CA ILE A 203 12.01 19.03 17.01
C ILE A 203 12.79 19.88 18.01
N ASP A 204 13.82 19.30 18.62
CA ASP A 204 14.75 19.98 19.51
C ASP A 204 16.19 19.58 19.16
N ARG A 205 17.10 20.55 19.07
CA ARG A 205 18.53 20.27 18.83
C ARG A 205 19.17 19.45 19.95
N ALA A 206 18.68 19.59 21.18
CA ALA A 206 19.10 18.78 22.33
C ALA A 206 18.28 17.48 22.47
N GLY A 207 17.39 17.19 21.52
CA GLY A 207 16.46 16.08 21.59
C GLY A 207 17.14 14.72 21.74
N VAL A 208 16.87 14.06 22.86
CA VAL A 208 17.41 12.74 23.22
C VAL A 208 16.38 11.61 23.08
N GLY A 209 15.30 11.80 22.32
CA GLY A 209 14.27 10.77 22.16
C GLY A 209 13.48 10.52 23.44
N ARG A 210 13.18 11.58 24.22
CA ARG A 210 12.46 11.48 25.50
C ARG A 210 11.14 12.23 25.48
N ILE A 211 10.19 11.70 26.24
CA ILE A 211 8.88 12.32 26.43
C ILE A 211 9.03 13.55 27.32
N VAL A 212 8.57 14.70 26.83
CA VAL A 212 8.62 15.99 27.56
C VAL A 212 7.27 16.39 28.13
N THR A 213 6.18 15.95 27.50
CA THR A 213 4.83 16.20 27.99
C THR A 213 4.00 14.93 27.87
N GLN A 214 3.04 14.79 28.78
CA GLN A 214 2.03 13.74 28.74
C GLN A 214 0.66 14.35 29.06
N ARG A 215 -0.38 13.79 28.49
CA ARG A 215 -1.78 14.01 28.85
C ARG A 215 -2.50 12.67 28.75
N PRO A 216 -3.27 12.25 29.78
CA PRO A 216 -3.50 12.89 31.08
C PRO A 216 -2.24 13.03 31.96
N ALA A 217 -2.30 13.93 32.95
CA ALA A 217 -1.18 14.18 33.88
C ALA A 217 -0.94 12.98 34.81
N GLU A 218 0.29 12.85 35.33
CA GLU A 218 0.65 11.85 36.34
C GLU A 218 -0.34 11.89 37.52
N GLY A 219 -0.80 10.72 37.97
CA GLY A 219 -1.74 10.59 39.08
C GLY A 219 -3.21 10.82 38.72
N ALA A 220 -3.52 11.24 37.50
CA ALA A 220 -4.91 11.35 37.05
C ALA A 220 -5.60 9.98 37.06
N VAL A 221 -6.90 9.97 37.38
CA VAL A 221 -7.74 8.78 37.22
C VAL A 221 -8.08 8.63 35.74
N VAL A 222 -7.79 7.46 35.19
CA VAL A 222 -7.95 7.14 33.77
C VAL A 222 -8.55 5.74 33.62
N HIS A 223 -9.18 5.50 32.48
CA HIS A 223 -9.69 4.19 32.08
C HIS A 223 -8.87 3.63 30.92
N SER A 224 -8.99 2.32 30.64
CA SER A 224 -8.23 1.67 29.57
C SER A 224 -8.45 2.24 28.16
N SER A 225 -9.58 2.89 27.89
CA SER A 225 -9.89 3.54 26.60
C SER A 225 -9.31 4.94 26.45
N ASP A 226 -8.85 5.54 27.55
CA ASP A 226 -8.52 6.96 27.53
C ASP A 226 -7.34 7.20 26.60
N GLN A 227 -7.44 8.25 25.77
CA GLN A 227 -6.35 8.61 24.88
C GLN A 227 -5.22 9.22 25.71
N ILE A 228 -4.05 8.60 25.61
CA ILE A 228 -2.81 9.11 26.16
C ILE A 228 -2.03 9.77 25.03
N ASP A 229 -1.89 11.08 25.12
CA ASP A 229 -1.08 11.91 24.24
C ASP A 229 0.27 12.18 24.90
N VAL A 230 1.35 11.92 24.18
CA VAL A 230 2.71 12.27 24.64
C VAL A 230 3.44 13.06 23.56
N GLN A 231 4.31 13.97 23.96
CA GLN A 231 5.23 14.63 23.04
C GLN A 231 6.65 14.12 23.24
N LEU A 232 7.20 13.55 22.18
CA LEU A 232 8.54 13.01 22.10
C LEU A 232 9.49 14.04 21.49
N THR A 233 10.62 14.26 22.14
CA THR A 233 11.63 15.16 21.61
C THR A 233 12.54 14.44 20.62
N VAL A 234 12.61 14.91 19.39
CA VAL A 234 13.45 14.34 18.33
C VAL A 234 14.49 15.35 17.83
N PRO A 235 15.73 14.92 17.53
CA PRO A 235 16.71 15.80 16.93
C PRO A 235 16.26 16.22 15.52
N PRO A 236 16.62 17.43 15.06
CA PRO A 236 16.32 17.86 13.71
C PRO A 236 17.00 16.95 12.69
N ALA A 237 16.35 16.77 11.53
CA ALA A 237 16.87 15.92 10.48
C ALA A 237 18.27 16.35 10.04
N PRO A 238 19.19 15.40 9.80
CA PRO A 238 20.54 15.73 9.37
C PRO A 238 20.52 16.35 7.96
N THR A 239 21.43 17.29 7.72
CA THR A 239 21.51 18.05 6.45
C THR A 239 22.77 17.63 5.67
N ARG A 240 22.77 17.86 4.35
CA ARG A 240 23.96 17.62 3.52
C ARG A 240 24.99 18.72 3.70
N VAL A 241 26.25 18.34 3.83
CA VAL A 241 27.38 19.27 3.92
C VAL A 241 27.54 20.02 2.59
N PRO A 242 27.49 21.37 2.56
CA PRO A 242 27.70 22.16 1.35
C PRO A 242 29.14 22.07 0.82
N TRP A 243 29.29 22.41 -0.46
CA TRP A 243 30.60 22.66 -1.06
C TRP A 243 30.99 24.14 -0.86
N VAL A 244 32.09 24.40 -0.15
CA VAL A 244 32.57 25.77 0.09
C VAL A 244 34.03 26.01 -0.30
N VAL A 245 34.70 25.00 -0.88
CA VAL A 245 36.07 25.14 -1.38
C VAL A 245 36.08 26.08 -2.59
N GLY A 246 37.00 27.05 -2.59
CA GLY A 246 37.13 28.11 -3.59
C GLY A 246 36.39 29.40 -3.24
N LEU A 247 35.48 29.38 -2.25
CA LEU A 247 34.82 30.59 -1.75
C LEU A 247 35.76 31.39 -0.84
N ARG A 248 35.45 32.67 -0.62
CA ARG A 248 36.11 33.45 0.44
C ARG A 248 35.74 32.87 1.80
N LEU A 249 36.66 32.93 2.76
CA LEU A 249 36.42 32.41 4.11
C LEU A 249 35.12 32.94 4.73
N SER A 250 34.84 34.24 4.59
CA SER A 250 33.61 34.85 5.08
C SER A 250 32.35 34.29 4.42
N GLU A 251 32.39 34.05 3.11
CA GLU A 251 31.27 33.48 2.34
C GLU A 251 31.06 32.00 2.70
N ALA A 252 32.15 31.25 2.83
CA ALA A 252 32.14 29.85 3.23
C ALA A 252 31.57 29.66 4.66
N GLU A 253 31.96 30.51 5.60
CA GLU A 253 31.41 30.52 6.96
C GLU A 253 29.91 30.83 6.96
N GLN A 254 29.47 31.76 6.12
CA GLN A 254 28.06 32.08 5.97
C GLN A 254 27.26 30.91 5.41
N VAL A 255 27.71 30.29 4.31
CA VAL A 255 27.05 29.12 3.70
C VAL A 255 26.94 27.95 4.68
N MET A 256 28.01 27.69 5.45
CA MET A 256 28.00 26.63 6.46
C MET A 256 27.04 26.94 7.61
N LYS A 257 27.00 28.19 8.08
CA LYS A 257 26.08 28.63 9.13
C LYS A 257 24.62 28.58 8.69
N GLU A 258 24.31 29.03 7.47
CA GLU A 258 22.97 28.96 6.87
C GLU A 258 22.51 27.51 6.70
N SER A 259 23.45 26.60 6.41
CA SER A 259 23.21 25.15 6.34
C SER A 259 23.18 24.48 7.72
N GLY A 260 23.30 25.25 8.80
CA GLY A 260 23.21 24.79 10.18
C GLY A 260 24.43 24.01 10.68
N PHE A 261 25.60 24.15 10.04
CA PHE A 261 26.87 23.60 10.50
C PHE A 261 27.68 24.63 11.29
N GLY A 262 28.44 24.16 12.27
CA GLY A 262 29.46 24.98 12.93
C GLY A 262 30.73 25.00 12.08
N THR A 263 31.51 26.08 12.14
CA THR A 263 32.79 26.17 11.45
C THR A 263 33.95 26.30 12.44
N ARG A 264 35.11 25.74 12.07
CA ARG A 264 36.40 26.00 12.71
C ARG A 264 37.38 26.42 11.64
N THR A 265 38.12 27.50 11.84
CA THR A 265 39.01 28.02 10.79
C THR A 265 40.45 27.66 11.09
N ARG A 266 41.15 27.14 10.08
CA ARG A 266 42.59 26.89 10.08
C ARG A 266 43.23 27.73 8.97
N LEU A 267 44.08 28.68 9.33
CA LEU A 267 44.82 29.47 8.36
C LEU A 267 46.16 28.80 8.03
N ILE A 268 46.54 28.83 6.75
CA ILE A 268 47.88 28.43 6.28
C ILE A 268 48.49 29.54 5.40
N PRO A 269 49.83 29.64 5.31
CA PRO A 269 50.49 30.62 4.44
C PRO A 269 50.09 30.47 2.98
N GLY A 270 49.64 31.56 2.34
CA GLY A 270 49.19 31.58 0.95
C GLY A 270 50.19 32.23 -0.04
N ASP A 271 50.06 31.92 -1.33
CA ASP A 271 50.60 32.78 -2.39
C ASP A 271 49.59 33.92 -2.63
N GLY A 272 50.03 35.18 -2.55
CA GLY A 272 49.15 36.37 -2.52
C GLY A 272 48.07 36.51 -3.60
N ALA A 273 48.04 35.64 -4.62
CA ALA A 273 46.97 35.54 -5.62
C ALA A 273 45.64 34.96 -5.09
N ARG A 274 45.64 34.23 -3.96
CA ARG A 274 44.44 33.57 -3.39
C ARG A 274 44.20 33.88 -1.91
N GLY A 275 44.73 35.00 -1.40
CA GLY A 275 44.60 35.35 0.02
C GLY A 275 43.14 35.34 0.50
N GLY A 276 42.85 34.57 1.55
CA GLY A 276 41.53 34.51 2.19
C GLY A 276 40.52 33.54 1.56
N GLN A 277 40.92 32.64 0.67
CA GLN A 277 40.04 31.60 0.10
C GLN A 277 40.12 30.28 0.88
N VAL A 278 39.00 29.57 0.97
CA VAL A 278 38.95 28.21 1.53
C VAL A 278 39.52 27.23 0.50
N ILE A 279 40.54 26.49 0.90
CA ILE A 279 41.25 25.52 0.04
C ILE A 279 40.91 24.06 0.38
N ALA A 280 40.36 23.82 1.57
CA ALA A 280 39.91 22.51 2.01
C ALA A 280 38.84 22.60 3.10
N GLN A 281 37.98 21.59 3.18
CA GLN A 281 37.01 21.38 4.26
C GLN A 281 37.23 19.99 4.87
N SER A 282 37.03 19.83 6.18
CA SER A 282 37.31 18.56 6.87
C SER A 282 36.29 17.45 6.62
N VAL A 283 35.09 17.80 6.17
CA VAL A 283 34.02 16.85 5.84
C VAL A 283 33.66 17.04 4.38
N ASP A 284 33.64 15.96 3.61
CA ASP A 284 33.35 16.02 2.18
C ASP A 284 31.94 16.56 1.91
N SER A 285 31.82 17.38 0.87
CA SER A 285 30.53 17.89 0.42
C SER A 285 29.59 16.76 0.02
N GLY A 286 28.29 16.94 0.24
CA GLY A 286 27.26 15.98 -0.13
C GLY A 286 27.02 14.87 0.90
N LEU A 287 27.92 14.69 1.88
CA LEU A 287 27.69 13.80 3.02
C LEU A 287 26.62 14.36 3.96
N THR A 288 25.78 13.49 4.51
CA THR A 288 24.76 13.86 5.49
C THR A 288 25.37 13.88 6.90
N ARG A 289 25.19 15.00 7.61
CA ARG A 289 25.69 15.19 8.98
C ARG A 289 24.62 15.84 9.87
N PRO A 290 24.62 15.54 11.18
CA PRO A 290 23.77 16.24 12.13
C PRO A 290 24.05 17.75 12.12
N LEU A 291 23.00 18.54 12.33
CA LEU A 291 23.12 19.99 12.50
C LEU A 291 24.01 20.30 13.72
N GLY A 292 24.79 21.38 13.64
CA GLY A 292 25.76 21.78 14.66
C GLY A 292 27.12 21.05 14.60
N THR A 293 27.30 20.09 13.68
CA THR A 293 28.61 19.47 13.44
C THR A 293 29.64 20.55 13.06
N ALA A 294 30.79 20.57 13.75
CA ALA A 294 31.87 21.50 13.46
C ALA A 294 32.71 21.03 12.26
N ILE A 295 32.67 21.80 11.17
CA ILE A 295 33.45 21.56 9.95
C ILE A 295 34.67 22.48 9.97
N THR A 296 35.86 21.91 9.90
CA THR A 296 37.09 22.69 9.85
C THR A 296 37.33 23.17 8.41
N LEU A 297 37.35 24.48 8.20
CA LEU A 297 37.70 25.13 6.94
C LEU A 297 39.18 25.52 6.99
N THR A 298 39.96 25.04 6.02
CA THR A 298 41.34 25.47 5.84
C THR A 298 41.38 26.56 4.78
N ALA A 299 41.90 27.73 5.13
CA ALA A 299 42.00 28.89 4.24
C ALA A 299 43.41 29.45 4.19
N THR A 300 43.76 30.14 3.10
CA THR A 300 45.04 30.83 2.94
C THR A 300 45.03 32.17 3.68
N ASP A 301 46.13 32.53 4.33
CA ASP A 301 46.32 33.88 4.86
C ASP A 301 46.49 34.92 3.73
N THR A 302 46.19 36.17 4.05
CA THR A 302 46.24 37.29 3.11
C THR A 302 47.64 37.89 2.96
N PHE A 303 48.63 37.40 3.70
CA PHE A 303 49.96 37.99 3.79
C PHE A 303 51.06 36.92 3.82
N ALA A 304 51.45 36.40 2.65
CA ALA A 304 52.75 35.73 2.51
C ALA A 304 53.35 35.93 1.11
N GLN A 305 54.67 36.09 1.10
CA GLN A 305 55.52 36.27 -0.09
C GLN A 305 55.29 35.15 -1.11
N PRO A 306 55.49 35.40 -2.43
CA PRO A 306 55.24 34.39 -3.48
C PRO A 306 56.09 33.15 -3.23
N VAL A 307 55.44 32.07 -2.80
CA VAL A 307 56.06 30.75 -2.70
C VAL A 307 56.22 30.25 -4.14
N ALA A 308 57.45 30.26 -4.66
CA ALA A 308 57.78 30.01 -6.07
C ALA A 308 57.52 28.55 -6.55
N GLN A 309 56.69 27.77 -5.88
CA GLN A 309 56.43 26.35 -6.19
C GLN A 309 54.97 25.91 -5.96
N ALA A 310 54.01 26.84 -6.01
CA ALA A 310 52.58 26.53 -5.99
C ALA A 310 52.19 25.70 -7.24
N ARG A 311 51.73 24.46 -7.05
CA ARG A 311 51.28 23.58 -8.14
C ARG A 311 49.89 23.03 -7.83
N LEU A 312 49.03 22.84 -8.84
CA LEU A 312 47.66 22.36 -8.61
C LEU A 312 47.62 20.85 -8.37
N MET A 313 46.77 20.44 -7.42
CA MET A 313 46.49 19.05 -7.10
C MET A 313 45.79 18.38 -8.29
N PRO A 314 46.35 17.31 -8.86
CA PRO A 314 45.71 16.60 -9.95
C PRO A 314 44.44 15.90 -9.43
N GLY A 315 43.47 15.71 -10.33
CA GLY A 315 42.31 14.85 -10.05
C GLY A 315 42.69 13.40 -10.26
N VAL A 316 42.77 12.65 -9.17
CA VAL A 316 43.14 11.23 -9.13
C VAL A 316 42.00 10.34 -8.62
N VAL A 317 40.87 10.89 -8.18
CA VAL A 317 39.67 10.10 -7.83
C VAL A 317 39.21 9.28 -9.04
N GLY A 318 38.96 7.99 -8.82
CA GLY A 318 38.59 7.02 -9.85
C GLY A 318 39.78 6.46 -10.64
N MET A 319 40.98 7.01 -10.49
CA MET A 319 42.18 6.43 -11.10
C MET A 319 42.64 5.17 -10.34
N PRO A 320 43.21 4.18 -11.04
CA PRO A 320 43.95 3.09 -10.41
C PRO A 320 45.06 3.64 -9.53
N ARG A 321 45.32 2.99 -8.39
CA ARG A 321 46.34 3.40 -7.41
C ARG A 321 47.69 3.75 -8.06
N ALA A 322 48.17 2.92 -8.98
CA ALA A 322 49.44 3.16 -9.68
C ALA A 322 49.42 4.46 -10.52
N ALA A 323 48.37 4.68 -11.32
CA ALA A 323 48.24 5.88 -12.15
C ALA A 323 48.04 7.16 -11.33
N ALA A 324 47.36 7.04 -10.17
CA ALA A 324 47.25 8.12 -9.21
C ALA A 324 48.61 8.48 -8.60
N MET A 325 49.42 7.47 -8.23
CA MET A 325 50.77 7.66 -7.72
C MET A 325 51.69 8.31 -8.75
N ASP A 326 51.63 7.89 -10.01
CA ASP A 326 52.42 8.47 -11.10
C ASP A 326 52.04 9.95 -11.35
N SER A 327 50.74 10.24 -11.32
CA SER A 327 50.22 11.61 -11.45
C SER A 327 50.66 12.52 -10.29
N LEU A 328 50.90 11.93 -9.11
CA LEU A 328 51.37 12.61 -7.90
C LEU A 328 52.89 12.58 -7.72
N GLY A 329 53.63 11.84 -8.56
CA GLY A 329 55.03 11.43 -8.33
C GLY A 329 56.08 12.55 -8.16
N ILE A 330 55.69 13.82 -8.35
CA ILE A 330 56.54 15.01 -8.15
C ILE A 330 55.98 15.93 -7.04
N LEU A 331 54.79 15.65 -6.50
CA LEU A 331 53.98 16.58 -5.72
C LEU A 331 54.02 16.40 -4.20
N SER A 332 54.51 15.27 -3.66
CA SER A 332 54.28 14.98 -2.23
C SER A 332 55.41 14.17 -1.58
N PRO A 333 56.32 14.79 -0.81
CA PRO A 333 57.20 14.05 0.10
C PRO A 333 56.44 13.40 1.27
N ARG A 334 55.13 13.66 1.44
CA ARG A 334 54.26 13.15 2.51
C ARG A 334 52.92 12.61 2.00
N LEU A 335 52.98 11.63 1.09
CA LEU A 335 51.80 10.89 0.64
C LEU A 335 51.43 9.80 1.66
N THR A 336 50.21 9.85 2.19
CA THR A 336 49.61 8.80 3.04
C THR A 336 48.52 8.09 2.26
N ILE A 337 48.56 6.75 2.20
CA ILE A 337 47.52 5.94 1.57
C ILE A 337 46.75 5.22 2.68
N VAL A 338 45.43 5.38 2.68
CA VAL A 338 44.51 4.72 3.61
C VAL A 338 43.61 3.79 2.80
N GLU A 339 43.62 2.50 3.12
CA GLU A 339 42.67 1.56 2.53
C GLU A 339 41.30 1.72 3.19
N VAL A 340 40.26 1.78 2.37
CA VAL A 340 38.86 1.86 2.81
C VAL A 340 38.10 0.70 2.21
N GLU A 341 37.46 -0.10 3.06
CA GLU A 341 36.63 -1.20 2.62
C GLU A 341 35.42 -0.67 1.83
N THR A 342 35.19 -1.23 0.65
CA THR A 342 34.07 -0.89 -0.22
C THR A 342 33.35 -2.16 -0.69
N PRO A 343 32.01 -2.18 -0.71
CA PRO A 343 31.24 -3.31 -1.25
C PRO A 343 31.17 -3.29 -2.78
N ARG A 344 31.81 -2.32 -3.44
CA ARG A 344 31.76 -2.10 -4.89
C ARG A 344 33.02 -2.61 -5.56
N LEU A 345 32.86 -3.60 -6.43
CA LEU A 345 33.99 -4.21 -7.15
C LEU A 345 34.67 -3.24 -8.13
N ASP A 346 33.94 -2.27 -8.67
CA ASP A 346 34.47 -1.25 -9.58
C ASP A 346 35.32 -0.18 -8.88
N GLU A 347 35.27 -0.10 -7.55
CA GLU A 347 36.08 0.79 -6.72
C GLU A 347 37.36 0.10 -6.18
N ASP A 348 37.57 -1.19 -6.47
CA ASP A 348 38.73 -1.95 -6.01
C ASP A 348 40.04 -1.42 -6.61
N ASP A 349 41.06 -1.24 -5.76
CA ASP A 349 42.38 -0.67 -6.07
C ASP A 349 42.33 0.70 -6.80
N ARG A 350 41.22 1.43 -6.60
CA ARG A 350 41.03 2.79 -7.14
C ARG A 350 40.93 3.81 -6.02
N VAL A 351 41.34 5.04 -6.32
CA VAL A 351 41.20 6.15 -5.38
C VAL A 351 39.71 6.51 -5.24
N VAL A 352 39.14 6.24 -4.07
CA VAL A 352 37.74 6.57 -3.71
C VAL A 352 37.63 8.02 -3.27
N ALA A 353 38.66 8.54 -2.60
CA ALA A 353 38.75 9.94 -2.24
C ALA A 353 40.20 10.41 -2.19
N GLN A 354 40.41 11.68 -2.50
CA GLN A 354 41.70 12.35 -2.36
C GLN A 354 41.54 13.56 -1.43
N SER A 355 42.55 13.81 -0.62
CA SER A 355 42.67 15.02 0.20
C SER A 355 44.10 15.55 0.06
N PRO A 356 44.31 16.79 -0.38
CA PRO A 356 43.29 17.77 -0.80
C PRO A 356 42.59 17.40 -2.12
N PRO A 357 41.41 18.00 -2.42
CA PRO A 357 40.70 17.76 -3.68
C PRO A 357 41.47 18.29 -4.90
N SER A 358 41.05 17.86 -6.09
CA SER A 358 41.66 18.31 -7.34
C SER A 358 41.56 19.82 -7.49
N GLY A 359 42.61 20.47 -7.98
CA GLY A 359 42.67 21.92 -8.15
C GLY A 359 43.14 22.69 -6.91
N THR A 360 43.33 22.03 -5.76
CA THR A 360 43.97 22.65 -4.58
C THR A 360 45.43 23.00 -4.87
N VAL A 361 45.93 24.15 -4.42
CA VAL A 361 47.37 24.45 -4.49
C VAL A 361 48.10 23.56 -3.49
N ILE A 362 49.01 22.73 -3.99
CA ILE A 362 49.94 21.95 -3.20
C ILE A 362 51.17 22.81 -2.92
N LEU A 363 51.48 22.96 -1.64
CA LEU A 363 52.74 23.51 -1.15
C LEU A 363 53.68 22.34 -0.76
N PRO A 364 55.01 22.54 -0.74
CA PRO A 364 55.98 21.47 -0.46
C PRO A 364 55.78 20.73 0.88
N GLU A 365 55.07 21.35 1.83
CA GLU A 365 54.82 20.80 3.18
C GLU A 365 53.40 20.21 3.36
N LEU A 366 52.57 20.17 2.31
CA LEU A 366 51.19 19.73 2.39
C LEU A 366 51.09 18.20 2.40
N ASP A 367 50.50 17.62 3.44
CA ASP A 367 50.20 16.19 3.52
C ASP A 367 49.09 15.83 2.53
N VAL A 368 49.34 14.83 1.67
CA VAL A 368 48.34 14.30 0.73
C VAL A 368 47.88 12.94 1.23
N VAL A 369 46.57 12.79 1.42
CA VAL A 369 45.94 11.53 1.82
C VAL A 369 45.10 11.00 0.66
N LEU A 370 45.39 9.78 0.21
CA LEU A 370 44.55 9.04 -0.73
C LEU A 370 43.82 7.93 0.01
N ARG A 371 42.51 7.85 -0.18
CA ARG A 371 41.69 6.72 0.23
C ARG A 371 41.51 5.80 -0.96
N VAL A 372 42.06 4.60 -0.87
CA VAL A 372 41.97 3.58 -1.93
C VAL A 372 40.92 2.55 -1.52
N GLY A 373 39.99 2.25 -2.43
CA GLY A 373 38.97 1.25 -2.23
C GLY A 373 39.59 -0.14 -2.18
N ARG A 374 39.25 -0.91 -1.16
CA ARG A 374 39.54 -2.33 -1.07
C ARG A 374 38.22 -3.06 -1.07
N TYR A 375 37.97 -3.84 -2.12
CA TYR A 375 36.75 -4.62 -2.21
C TYR A 375 36.68 -5.61 -1.05
N VAL A 376 35.60 -5.51 -0.29
CA VAL A 376 35.20 -6.53 0.67
C VAL A 376 33.84 -6.99 0.20
N GLU A 377 33.75 -8.28 -0.12
CA GLU A 377 32.48 -8.89 -0.48
C GLU A 377 31.49 -8.59 0.65
N PRO A 378 30.40 -7.85 0.37
CA PRO A 378 29.43 -7.56 1.40
C PRO A 378 28.96 -8.88 2.00
N PRO A 379 28.77 -8.96 3.33
CA PRO A 379 28.22 -10.17 3.93
C PRO A 379 26.94 -10.52 3.16
N PRO A 380 26.67 -11.81 2.90
CA PRO A 380 25.50 -12.22 2.14
C PRO A 380 24.30 -11.53 2.76
N SER A 381 23.73 -10.59 2.01
CA SER A 381 22.48 -9.96 2.39
C SER A 381 21.50 -11.11 2.51
N LEU A 382 20.92 -11.30 3.70
CA LEU A 382 19.66 -12.01 3.83
C LEU A 382 18.76 -11.40 2.76
N GLU A 383 18.44 -12.19 1.73
CA GLU A 383 17.69 -11.70 0.58
C GLU A 383 16.48 -10.91 1.10
N PRO A 384 16.25 -9.67 0.64
CA PRO A 384 14.94 -9.09 0.83
C PRO A 384 13.92 -10.07 0.24
N PRO A 385 12.82 -10.39 0.96
CA PRO A 385 11.87 -11.38 0.50
C PRO A 385 11.42 -11.04 -0.92
N PRO A 386 11.24 -12.03 -1.81
CA PRO A 386 10.83 -11.78 -3.18
C PRO A 386 9.53 -10.95 -3.19
N PRO A 387 9.34 -10.09 -4.21
CA PRO A 387 8.10 -9.33 -4.33
C PRO A 387 6.90 -10.27 -4.26
N PHE A 388 5.98 -9.96 -3.36
CA PHE A 388 4.75 -10.70 -3.13
C PHE A 388 4.02 -10.90 -4.46
N ASP A 389 3.97 -12.14 -4.95
CA ASP A 389 3.10 -12.55 -6.03
C ASP A 389 1.75 -12.96 -5.40
N PRO A 390 0.68 -12.14 -5.51
CA PRO A 390 -0.63 -12.45 -4.94
C PRO A 390 -1.35 -13.62 -5.61
N GLN A 391 -0.71 -14.35 -6.54
CA GLN A 391 -1.32 -15.48 -7.27
C GLN A 391 -0.75 -16.86 -6.89
N ALA A 392 0.22 -16.97 -5.97
CA ALA A 392 0.87 -18.24 -5.64
C ALA A 392 0.91 -18.58 -4.14
N ILE A 393 -0.21 -18.39 -3.42
CA ILE A 393 -0.36 -18.98 -2.08
C ILE A 393 -1.22 -20.24 -2.20
N ASP A 394 -0.56 -21.39 -2.34
CA ASP A 394 -1.19 -22.71 -2.18
C ASP A 394 -1.47 -22.88 -0.67
N LEU A 395 -2.49 -22.18 -0.14
CA LEU A 395 -2.85 -22.26 1.28
C LEU A 395 -3.58 -23.56 1.55
N ALA A 396 -3.12 -24.30 2.55
CA ALA A 396 -3.83 -25.45 3.08
C ALA A 396 -4.89 -24.96 4.08
N ILE A 397 -6.14 -25.40 3.92
CA ILE A 397 -7.20 -25.16 4.90
C ILE A 397 -7.04 -26.17 6.03
N VAL A 398 -6.93 -25.69 7.27
CA VAL A 398 -6.89 -26.55 8.46
C VAL A 398 -8.22 -27.31 8.59
N PRO A 399 -8.24 -28.66 8.53
CA PRO A 399 -9.47 -29.43 8.67
C PRO A 399 -9.98 -29.41 10.11
N SER A 400 -11.25 -29.76 10.30
CA SER A 400 -11.82 -29.98 11.64
C SER A 400 -11.42 -31.37 12.16
N LEU A 401 -10.60 -31.39 13.20
CA LEU A 401 -10.03 -32.57 13.85
C LEU A 401 -10.65 -32.83 15.22
N VAL A 402 -11.31 -31.84 15.83
CA VAL A 402 -12.00 -31.98 17.13
C VAL A 402 -13.05 -33.11 17.09
N GLY A 403 -13.00 -34.00 18.08
CA GLY A 403 -13.89 -35.16 18.21
C GLY A 403 -13.49 -36.39 17.39
N ARG A 404 -12.41 -36.32 16.58
CA ARG A 404 -11.94 -37.43 15.75
C ARG A 404 -10.86 -38.28 16.46
N PRO A 405 -10.76 -39.59 16.15
CA PRO A 405 -9.69 -40.45 16.66
C PRO A 405 -8.35 -40.18 15.96
N MET A 406 -7.24 -40.39 16.67
CA MET A 406 -5.89 -40.08 16.17
C MET A 406 -5.46 -40.83 14.89
N ALA A 407 -6.08 -41.96 14.55
CA ALA A 407 -5.82 -42.66 13.29
C ALA A 407 -6.38 -41.89 12.08
N GLU A 408 -7.59 -41.34 12.22
CA GLU A 408 -8.27 -40.55 11.17
C GLU A 408 -7.64 -39.16 11.03
N VAL A 409 -7.22 -38.56 12.15
CA VAL A 409 -6.57 -37.25 12.19
C VAL A 409 -5.28 -37.21 11.36
N ARG A 410 -4.44 -38.27 11.43
CA ARG A 410 -3.19 -38.34 10.65
C ARG A 410 -3.44 -38.41 9.15
N GLU A 411 -4.48 -39.12 8.73
CA GLU A 411 -4.88 -39.22 7.34
C GLU A 411 -5.42 -37.88 6.81
N MET A 412 -6.25 -37.20 7.61
CA MET A 412 -6.80 -35.88 7.26
C MET A 412 -5.72 -34.80 7.17
N LEU A 413 -4.74 -34.79 8.08
CA LEU A 413 -3.58 -33.88 8.02
C LEU A 413 -2.72 -34.16 6.78
N GLY A 414 -2.47 -35.44 6.47
CA GLY A 414 -1.73 -35.83 5.27
C GLY A 414 -2.45 -35.40 3.97
N ALA A 415 -3.76 -35.58 3.90
CA ALA A 415 -4.59 -35.15 2.77
C ALA A 415 -4.63 -33.63 2.61
N ALA A 416 -4.58 -32.88 3.72
CA ALA A 416 -4.52 -31.43 3.74
C ALA A 416 -3.11 -30.85 3.55
N ARG A 417 -2.07 -31.70 3.36
CA ARG A 417 -0.64 -31.31 3.32
C ARG A 417 -0.20 -30.56 4.59
N LEU A 418 -0.69 -30.95 5.76
CA LEU A 418 -0.35 -30.39 7.07
C LEU A 418 0.45 -31.40 7.88
N THR A 419 1.24 -30.91 8.84
CA THR A 419 2.02 -31.78 9.74
C THR A 419 1.40 -31.80 11.13
N LEU A 420 1.64 -32.89 11.86
CA LEU A 420 1.22 -32.99 13.27
C LEU A 420 2.23 -32.21 14.13
N GLY A 421 1.73 -31.23 14.87
CA GLY A 421 2.52 -30.46 15.83
C GLY A 421 2.61 -31.14 17.20
N ASP A 422 2.69 -30.33 18.25
CA ASP A 422 2.76 -30.83 19.62
C ASP A 422 1.43 -31.47 20.02
N VAL A 423 1.51 -32.68 20.59
CA VAL A 423 0.35 -33.40 21.13
C VAL A 423 0.44 -33.38 22.64
N SER A 424 -0.42 -32.57 23.28
CA SER A 424 -0.55 -32.54 24.73
C SER A 424 -1.61 -33.55 25.16
N ALA A 425 -1.23 -34.52 25.99
CA ALA A 425 -2.12 -35.55 26.48
C ALA A 425 -2.08 -35.63 28.00
N ALA A 426 -3.26 -35.55 28.63
CA ALA A 426 -3.47 -36.07 29.97
C ALA A 426 -3.90 -37.54 29.80
N ASP A 427 -2.93 -38.45 29.89
CA ASP A 427 -3.05 -39.91 29.77
C ASP A 427 -3.55 -40.46 28.41
N VAL A 428 -2.62 -40.94 27.59
CA VAL A 428 -2.87 -41.46 26.23
C VAL A 428 -3.42 -42.90 26.30
N ALA A 429 -4.73 -43.05 26.21
CA ALA A 429 -5.35 -44.32 25.82
C ALA A 429 -5.40 -44.44 24.28
N ALA A 430 -5.35 -45.66 23.73
CA ALA A 430 -5.30 -45.93 22.28
C ALA A 430 -6.53 -45.40 21.50
N ASP A 431 -7.59 -45.03 22.20
CA ASP A 431 -8.89 -44.56 21.74
C ASP A 431 -9.15 -43.07 22.07
N SER A 432 -8.12 -42.32 22.44
CA SER A 432 -8.21 -40.88 22.73
C SER A 432 -8.70 -40.06 21.52
N VAL A 433 -9.55 -39.07 21.78
CA VAL A 433 -10.09 -38.15 20.77
C VAL A 433 -9.51 -36.75 20.94
N VAL A 434 -9.49 -35.97 19.87
CA VAL A 434 -9.03 -34.57 19.90
C VAL A 434 -10.06 -33.71 20.63
N ALA A 435 -9.66 -33.08 21.73
CA ALA A 435 -10.48 -32.13 22.49
C ALA A 435 -10.37 -30.70 21.95
N SER A 436 -9.17 -30.32 21.53
CA SER A 436 -8.91 -29.02 20.90
C SER A 436 -7.78 -29.12 19.88
N GLN A 437 -7.81 -28.22 18.89
CA GLN A 437 -6.79 -28.08 17.87
C GLN A 437 -6.36 -26.62 17.78
N GLU A 438 -5.09 -26.39 17.48
CA GLU A 438 -4.53 -25.08 17.18
C GLU A 438 -3.60 -25.23 15.96
N PRO A 439 -3.80 -24.49 14.85
CA PRO A 439 -4.82 -23.47 14.62
C PRO A 439 -6.27 -24.01 14.51
N PRO A 440 -7.31 -23.17 14.70
CA PRO A 440 -8.70 -23.60 14.61
C PRO A 440 -9.07 -24.06 13.20
N ALA A 441 -10.12 -24.88 13.09
CA ALA A 441 -10.60 -25.38 11.80
C ALA A 441 -10.95 -24.22 10.85
N ALA A 442 -10.78 -24.45 9.54
CA ALA A 442 -10.94 -23.46 8.48
C ALA A 442 -9.92 -22.30 8.46
N THR A 443 -8.88 -22.34 9.31
CA THR A 443 -7.74 -21.42 9.22
C THR A 443 -6.92 -21.71 7.96
N LEU A 444 -6.47 -20.67 7.27
CA LEU A 444 -5.57 -20.81 6.13
C LEU A 444 -4.12 -20.79 6.63
N VAL A 445 -3.39 -21.86 6.38
CA VAL A 445 -1.99 -22.00 6.80
C VAL A 445 -1.12 -22.42 5.61
N ALA A 446 0.18 -22.19 5.73
CA ALA A 446 1.13 -22.65 4.72
C ALA A 446 1.13 -24.20 4.65
N PRO A 447 1.35 -24.81 3.46
CA PRO A 447 1.57 -26.24 3.35
C PRO A 447 2.72 -26.68 4.26
N GLY A 448 2.51 -27.74 5.02
CA GLY A 448 3.46 -28.26 6.00
C GLY A 448 3.32 -27.65 7.40
N ALA A 449 2.43 -26.67 7.60
CA ALA A 449 2.18 -26.10 8.92
C ALA A 449 1.75 -27.17 9.94
N ALA A 450 2.28 -27.04 11.15
CA ALA A 450 2.02 -27.93 12.26
C ALA A 450 0.66 -27.60 12.91
N VAL A 451 -0.17 -28.62 13.13
CA VAL A 451 -1.41 -28.52 13.91
C VAL A 451 -1.18 -29.20 15.24
N SER A 452 -1.18 -28.41 16.32
CA SER A 452 -1.03 -28.90 17.69
C SER A 452 -2.39 -29.34 18.23
N LEU A 453 -2.40 -30.45 18.97
CA LEU A 453 -3.63 -31.10 19.42
C LEU A 453 -3.60 -31.32 20.93
N THR A 454 -4.75 -31.14 21.58
CA THR A 454 -4.96 -31.61 22.95
C THR A 454 -5.88 -32.82 22.92
N LEU A 455 -5.48 -33.91 23.57
CA LEU A 455 -6.26 -35.16 23.60
C LEU A 455 -7.05 -35.29 24.90
N GLN A 456 -8.23 -35.89 24.81
CA GLN A 456 -9.04 -36.30 25.96
C GLN A 456 -9.30 -37.81 25.90
N PRO A 457 -9.15 -38.54 27.04
CA PRO A 457 -9.51 -39.95 27.11
C PRO A 457 -11.02 -40.09 26.94
N ARG A 458 -11.43 -41.13 26.20
CA ARG A 458 -12.84 -41.47 26.07
C ARG A 458 -13.24 -42.19 27.36
N ASP A 459 -14.08 -41.57 28.19
CA ASP A 459 -14.64 -42.28 29.34
C ASP A 459 -15.36 -43.52 28.83
N ALA A 460 -14.82 -44.69 29.19
CA ALA A 460 -15.51 -45.95 29.02
C ALA A 460 -16.80 -45.86 29.84
N SER A 461 -17.93 -45.74 29.16
CA SER A 461 -19.24 -45.88 29.80
C SER A 461 -19.28 -47.27 30.44
N THR A 462 -19.09 -47.32 31.75
CA THR A 462 -19.33 -48.52 32.54
C THR A 462 -20.83 -48.77 32.55
N ASP A 463 -21.24 -49.86 31.90
CA ASP A 463 -22.52 -50.51 32.14
C ASP A 463 -22.72 -50.67 33.65
N VAL A 464 -23.82 -50.14 34.17
CA VAL A 464 -24.30 -50.46 35.52
C VAL A 464 -25.39 -51.53 35.36
N PRO A 465 -25.23 -52.71 35.97
CA PRO A 465 -26.25 -53.75 35.91
C PRO A 465 -27.46 -53.38 36.79
N ASP A 466 -28.61 -53.80 36.31
CA ASP A 466 -29.90 -53.70 36.97
C ASP A 466 -29.92 -54.44 38.33
N THR A 467 -30.18 -53.72 39.42
CA THR A 467 -30.73 -54.30 40.66
C THR A 467 -31.61 -53.26 41.34
N GLY A 468 -32.91 -53.57 41.40
CA GLY A 468 -33.93 -52.72 42.01
C GLY A 468 -33.90 -52.61 43.53
N GLY A 469 -34.77 -51.75 44.04
CA GLY A 469 -35.23 -51.79 45.43
C GLY A 469 -35.13 -50.47 46.20
N GLY A 470 -36.21 -49.67 46.13
CA GLY A 470 -36.84 -49.06 47.31
C GLY A 470 -36.19 -47.86 48.02
N GLY A 471 -36.89 -46.73 48.00
CA GLY A 471 -37.15 -45.98 49.24
C GLY A 471 -36.60 -44.56 49.34
N GLY A 472 -37.47 -43.58 49.06
CA GLY A 472 -37.70 -42.45 49.99
C GLY A 472 -36.87 -41.17 49.86
N GLY A 473 -37.51 -40.12 49.34
CA GLY A 473 -37.60 -38.83 50.06
C GLY A 473 -36.87 -37.60 49.50
N GLY A 474 -37.61 -36.76 48.75
CA GLY A 474 -37.54 -35.28 48.72
C GLY A 474 -36.26 -34.63 48.15
N VAL A 475 -36.26 -33.48 47.45
CA VAL A 475 -37.25 -32.42 47.25
C VAL A 475 -36.91 -31.71 45.92
N VAL A 476 -37.94 -31.59 45.07
CA VAL A 476 -38.34 -30.53 44.13
C VAL A 476 -37.33 -29.46 43.68
N GLY A 477 -37.19 -29.33 42.36
CA GLY A 477 -36.75 -28.11 41.64
C GLY A 477 -36.36 -28.37 40.18
N ARG A 478 -37.20 -29.01 39.36
CA ARG A 478 -38.02 -28.37 38.30
C ARG A 478 -37.19 -27.49 37.34
N PHE A 479 -36.64 -28.09 36.26
CA PHE A 479 -37.06 -28.02 34.83
C PHE A 479 -36.83 -26.65 34.13
N PRO A 480 -36.60 -26.54 32.79
CA PRO A 480 -36.70 -27.59 31.77
C PRO A 480 -35.61 -27.67 30.67
N TRP A 481 -35.69 -28.81 29.96
CA TRP A 481 -35.23 -29.10 28.60
C TRP A 481 -35.94 -28.27 27.51
N TRP A 482 -35.33 -28.23 26.32
CA TRP A 482 -35.84 -28.52 24.94
C TRP A 482 -34.99 -27.73 23.92
N VAL A 483 -34.76 -28.07 22.63
CA VAL A 483 -34.72 -29.29 21.79
C VAL A 483 -34.82 -28.80 20.33
N LEU A 484 -33.92 -29.29 19.48
CA LEU A 484 -34.03 -29.62 18.05
C LEU A 484 -34.15 -28.60 16.89
N LEU A 485 -33.64 -29.14 15.76
CA LEU A 485 -33.93 -28.94 14.32
C LEU A 485 -33.20 -27.77 13.63
N GLY A 486 -32.54 -27.93 12.48
CA GLY A 486 -32.50 -29.03 11.50
C GLY A 486 -32.70 -28.47 10.09
N ALA A 487 -31.75 -28.69 9.18
CA ALA A 487 -31.84 -28.71 7.70
C ALA A 487 -30.39 -28.66 7.16
N GLY A 488 -29.84 -29.55 6.33
CA GLY A 488 -30.44 -30.54 5.43
C GLY A 488 -30.59 -29.94 4.02
N LEU A 489 -29.62 -30.16 3.13
CA LEU A 489 -29.82 -30.37 1.69
C LEU A 489 -28.57 -30.96 1.02
N ALA A 490 -28.81 -31.95 0.16
CA ALA A 490 -27.85 -32.81 -0.53
C ALA A 490 -27.82 -32.54 -2.04
N LEU A 491 -26.72 -32.92 -2.72
CA LEU A 491 -26.57 -33.36 -4.13
C LEU A 491 -25.08 -33.18 -4.49
N GLY A 492 -24.34 -34.06 -5.16
CA GLY A 492 -24.58 -35.30 -5.88
C GLY A 492 -23.28 -35.59 -6.65
N ALA A 493 -22.84 -36.85 -6.69
CA ALA A 493 -21.58 -37.28 -7.27
C ALA A 493 -21.55 -37.19 -8.82
N LEU A 494 -20.38 -36.91 -9.40
CA LEU A 494 -20.01 -37.41 -10.72
C LEU A 494 -18.48 -37.57 -10.86
N LEU A 495 -18.07 -38.81 -11.08
CA LEU A 495 -16.72 -39.29 -11.38
C LEU A 495 -16.62 -39.46 -12.90
N LEU A 496 -15.54 -39.00 -13.55
CA LEU A 496 -15.05 -39.59 -14.81
C LEU A 496 -13.59 -39.19 -15.09
N LEU A 497 -12.74 -40.22 -15.13
CA LEU A 497 -11.39 -40.25 -15.73
C LEU A 497 -11.42 -39.88 -17.21
N VAL A 498 -10.38 -39.21 -17.71
CA VAL A 498 -9.55 -39.67 -18.86
C VAL A 498 -8.15 -39.10 -18.72
N GLY A 499 -7.13 -39.97 -18.67
CA GLY A 499 -5.73 -39.59 -18.79
C GLY A 499 -5.27 -39.49 -20.25
N ARG A 500 -4.24 -38.68 -20.52
CA ARG A 500 -3.30 -38.94 -21.61
C ARG A 500 -1.94 -38.30 -21.31
N ARG A 501 -0.92 -39.17 -21.35
CA ARG A 501 0.52 -38.90 -21.30
C ARG A 501 1.03 -38.34 -22.65
N VAL A 502 2.32 -37.99 -22.65
CA VAL A 502 3.30 -37.96 -23.78
C VAL A 502 3.25 -36.60 -24.53
N THR A 503 4.31 -35.79 -24.73
CA THR A 503 5.78 -35.94 -24.70
C THR A 503 6.46 -34.56 -24.79
N ARG A 504 7.67 -34.43 -24.23
CA ARG A 504 8.70 -33.45 -24.66
C ARG A 504 9.24 -33.85 -26.05
N PRO A 505 9.81 -32.91 -26.82
CA PRO A 505 11.26 -33.03 -27.01
C PRO A 505 12.05 -31.71 -26.98
N HIS A 506 13.35 -31.94 -26.82
CA HIS A 506 14.52 -31.05 -26.83
C HIS A 506 14.78 -30.45 -28.22
N VAL A 507 15.16 -29.15 -28.29
CA VAL A 507 16.46 -28.60 -28.72
C VAL A 507 16.75 -28.65 -30.23
N GLU A 508 16.87 -27.46 -30.85
CA GLU A 508 18.09 -27.06 -31.60
C GLU A 508 18.13 -25.55 -31.93
N SER A 509 19.35 -25.12 -32.21
CA SER A 509 20.02 -23.81 -32.26
C SER A 509 19.59 -22.78 -33.34
N ARG A 510 19.67 -21.48 -32.94
CA ARG A 510 20.33 -20.27 -33.55
C ARG A 510 20.67 -20.22 -35.07
N PRO A 511 21.00 -19.04 -35.66
CA PRO A 511 20.62 -17.63 -35.38
C PRO A 511 20.38 -16.73 -36.64
N ALA A 512 20.08 -15.44 -36.37
CA ALA A 512 20.38 -14.22 -37.15
C ALA A 512 19.65 -13.93 -38.48
N ASP A 513 18.88 -12.83 -38.52
CA ASP A 513 19.22 -11.66 -39.33
C ASP A 513 18.34 -10.43 -39.01
N ARG A 514 19.06 -9.32 -38.80
CA ARG A 514 18.77 -7.91 -39.15
C ARG A 514 17.37 -7.54 -39.67
N GLU A 515 16.78 -6.50 -39.09
CA GLU A 515 16.61 -5.20 -39.77
C GLU A 515 16.20 -4.10 -38.79
N ALA A 516 16.81 -2.93 -38.97
CA ALA A 516 16.50 -1.70 -38.29
C ALA A 516 15.40 -0.98 -39.06
N GLU A 517 14.42 -0.38 -38.37
CA GLU A 517 13.67 0.71 -38.98
C GLU A 517 13.22 1.73 -37.94
N HIS A 518 13.54 2.98 -38.27
CA HIS A 518 13.14 4.20 -37.59
C HIS A 518 11.62 4.33 -37.58
N THR A 519 11.03 4.88 -36.51
CA THR A 519 9.70 5.47 -36.61
C THR A 519 9.61 6.75 -35.79
N GLU A 520 9.20 7.79 -36.50
CA GLU A 520 9.08 9.18 -36.10
C GLU A 520 8.02 9.41 -35.01
N VAL A 521 8.26 10.44 -34.20
CA VAL A 521 7.34 10.97 -33.20
C VAL A 521 6.48 12.07 -33.84
N PRO A 522 5.14 11.98 -33.86
CA PRO A 522 4.32 13.14 -34.22
C PRO A 522 4.06 14.03 -33.01
N ARG A 523 4.42 15.31 -33.16
CA ARG A 523 3.98 16.43 -32.31
C ARG A 523 2.54 16.81 -32.68
N THR A 524 1.65 16.90 -31.69
CA THR A 524 0.29 17.40 -31.88
C THR A 524 0.17 18.81 -31.29
N THR A 525 -0.14 19.77 -32.15
CA THR A 525 -0.46 21.17 -31.83
C THR A 525 -1.92 21.27 -31.36
N VAL A 526 -2.17 21.91 -30.21
CA VAL A 526 -3.52 22.19 -29.69
C VAL A 526 -3.86 23.66 -29.93
N THR A 527 -4.86 23.92 -30.75
CA THR A 527 -5.50 25.24 -30.91
C THR A 527 -6.76 25.33 -30.03
N LEU A 528 -6.80 26.32 -29.14
CA LEU A 528 -7.99 26.66 -28.35
C LEU A 528 -8.84 27.73 -29.06
N ARG A 529 -10.17 27.56 -29.06
CA ARG A 529 -11.14 28.61 -29.36
C ARG A 529 -12.09 28.78 -28.16
N PRO A 530 -12.48 30.02 -27.80
CA PRO A 530 -13.41 30.26 -26.69
C PRO A 530 -14.87 30.29 -27.18
N SER A 531 -15.78 29.74 -26.37
CA SER A 531 -17.23 29.84 -26.58
C SER A 531 -17.90 30.35 -25.30
N THR A 532 -18.44 31.57 -25.39
CA THR A 532 -19.38 32.21 -24.45
C THR A 532 -20.80 31.69 -24.65
N LEU A 533 -21.53 31.38 -23.57
CA LEU A 533 -23.00 31.51 -23.55
C LEU A 533 -23.55 31.59 -22.11
N ALA A 534 -24.46 32.55 -21.92
CA ALA A 534 -25.14 32.92 -20.67
C ALA A 534 -26.34 32.01 -20.33
N PRO A 535 -26.85 32.03 -19.07
CA PRO A 535 -28.02 31.25 -18.65
C PRO A 535 -29.36 32.03 -18.78
N PRO A 536 -30.51 31.34 -18.91
CA PRO A 536 -31.83 31.97 -19.00
C PRO A 536 -32.55 32.14 -17.64
N GLN A 537 -33.36 33.19 -17.55
CA GLN A 537 -34.35 33.49 -16.51
C GLN A 537 -35.73 32.95 -16.91
N VAL A 538 -36.52 32.40 -15.98
CA VAL A 538 -37.99 32.27 -16.10
C VAL A 538 -38.67 32.43 -14.73
N ASP A 539 -39.70 33.28 -14.73
CA ASP A 539 -40.59 33.74 -13.65
C ASP A 539 -41.55 32.69 -13.04
N PHE A 540 -41.95 32.95 -11.79
CA PHE A 540 -43.11 32.36 -11.10
C PHE A 540 -44.37 33.24 -11.23
N PRO A 541 -45.57 32.67 -11.00
CA PRO A 541 -46.56 33.44 -10.26
C PRO A 541 -47.37 32.63 -9.21
N GLY A 542 -47.42 33.20 -8.00
CA GLY A 542 -48.58 33.36 -7.09
C GLY A 542 -49.18 32.11 -6.41
N ASP A 543 -49.84 32.18 -5.25
CA ASP A 543 -50.01 33.21 -4.21
C ASP A 543 -50.82 32.52 -3.08
N ARG A 544 -50.81 33.10 -1.86
CA ARG A 544 -51.68 32.85 -0.67
C ARG A 544 -51.26 31.71 0.28
N SER A 545 -51.22 31.87 1.61
CA SER A 545 -51.52 32.98 2.53
C SER A 545 -51.33 32.50 3.99
N VAL A 546 -50.96 33.44 4.91
CA VAL A 546 -51.36 33.53 6.36
C VAL A 546 -50.60 32.60 7.36
N VAL A 547 -50.06 32.99 8.54
CA VAL A 547 -49.99 34.23 9.36
C VAL A 547 -48.91 34.09 10.49
N ALA A 548 -48.34 35.22 10.93
CA ALA A 548 -47.70 35.62 12.22
C ALA A 548 -46.45 34.88 12.77
N SER A 549 -45.30 35.59 12.90
CA SER A 549 -44.76 36.27 14.12
C SER A 549 -44.14 35.25 15.11
N GLU A 550 -42.88 35.28 15.57
CA GLU A 550 -42.05 36.39 16.04
C GLU A 550 -40.61 35.88 16.38
N ILE A 551 -39.62 36.79 16.37
CA ILE A 551 -38.35 36.84 17.17
C ILE A 551 -37.06 36.13 16.64
N THR A 552 -36.24 36.96 16.00
CA THR A 552 -34.81 37.31 16.26
C THR A 552 -33.72 36.23 16.42
N LEU A 553 -32.75 36.22 15.49
CA LEU A 553 -31.34 35.89 15.75
C LEU A 553 -30.40 36.77 14.89
N VAL A 554 -29.38 37.30 15.56
CA VAL A 554 -28.42 38.32 15.11
C VAL A 554 -27.39 37.74 14.12
N SER A 555 -27.10 38.46 13.04
CA SER A 555 -26.05 38.15 12.06
C SER A 555 -24.69 38.77 12.46
N PRO A 556 -23.54 38.10 12.20
CA PRO A 556 -22.22 38.73 12.16
C PRO A 556 -21.83 39.23 10.74
N PRO A 557 -20.94 40.24 10.61
CA PRO A 557 -20.55 40.86 9.33
C PRO A 557 -19.41 40.14 8.58
N PRO A 558 -19.20 40.42 7.27
CA PRO A 558 -18.28 39.67 6.39
C PRO A 558 -16.83 40.19 6.36
N GLU A 559 -15.88 39.27 6.13
CA GLU A 559 -14.44 39.51 5.92
C GLU A 559 -14.13 40.17 4.56
N VAL A 560 -13.15 41.06 4.56
CA VAL A 560 -12.64 41.84 3.42
C VAL A 560 -11.24 41.34 3.04
N ALA A 561 -11.03 41.13 1.74
CA ALA A 561 -9.76 40.77 1.10
C ALA A 561 -8.74 41.94 1.17
N ILE A 562 -7.47 41.61 1.42
CA ILE A 562 -6.36 42.57 1.37
C ILE A 562 -5.43 42.21 0.21
N ASP A 563 -5.28 43.18 -0.68
CA ASP A 563 -4.37 43.24 -1.81
C ASP A 563 -3.10 44.02 -1.40
N PHE A 564 -1.92 43.62 -1.87
CA PHE A 564 -0.63 44.22 -1.51
C PHE A 564 -0.25 45.33 -2.50
N PRO A 565 0.33 46.47 -2.04
CA PRO A 565 1.05 47.35 -2.94
C PRO A 565 2.56 47.46 -2.63
N ASP A 566 3.30 47.63 -3.73
CA ASP A 566 4.72 47.96 -3.85
C ASP A 566 5.14 49.20 -3.04
N VAL A 567 6.36 49.21 -2.51
CA VAL A 567 7.02 50.44 -2.02
C VAL A 567 8.43 50.59 -2.58
N LEU A 568 8.58 51.70 -3.29
CA LEU A 568 9.77 52.31 -3.87
C LEU A 568 10.78 52.85 -2.83
N ILE A 569 12.00 52.98 -3.32
CA ILE A 569 13.23 53.49 -2.68
C ILE A 569 13.23 55.02 -2.51
N ALA A 570 13.64 55.53 -1.34
CA ALA A 570 14.34 56.82 -1.08
C ALA A 570 14.82 56.79 0.40
N ARG A 571 16.10 56.80 0.81
CA ARG A 571 17.25 57.75 0.74
C ARG A 571 17.11 59.02 1.61
N GLU A 572 18.18 59.26 2.41
CA GLU A 572 18.56 60.46 3.21
C GLU A 572 17.74 60.75 4.48
N GLU A 573 18.25 61.24 5.62
CA GLU A 573 19.57 61.64 6.17
C GLU A 573 19.30 61.85 7.70
N VAL A 574 20.12 61.31 8.61
CA VAL A 574 21.04 62.04 9.52
C VAL A 574 20.43 62.68 10.79
N HIS A 575 21.20 62.51 11.88
CA HIS A 575 21.16 63.15 13.23
C HIS A 575 20.13 62.61 14.23
N ASP A 576 20.40 62.46 15.52
CA ASP A 576 21.62 62.41 16.36
C ASP A 576 21.11 62.02 17.78
N GLU A 577 22.04 61.73 18.69
CA GLU A 577 21.89 61.80 20.15
C GLU A 577 21.18 60.68 20.96
N LEU A 578 22.05 59.88 21.62
CA LEU A 578 22.17 59.72 23.08
C LEU A 578 20.97 59.16 23.89
N GLY A 579 21.16 57.92 24.35
CA GLY A 579 21.24 57.59 25.77
C GLY A 579 19.93 57.37 26.55
N GLN A 580 19.59 56.11 26.80
CA GLN A 580 19.73 55.41 28.10
C GLN A 580 19.40 53.92 27.95
#